data_AF-A0AAU4YY39-F1
#
_entry.id   AF-A0AAU4YY39-F1
#
_cell.length_a   1.000
_cell.length_b   1.000
_cell.length_c   1.000
_cell.angle_alpha   90.00
_cell.angle_beta   90.00
_cell.angle_gamma   90.00
#
_symmetry.space_group_name_H-M   'P 1'
#
loop_
_entity.id
_entity.type
_entity.pdbx_description
1 polymer ?
#
loop_
_entity_poly.entity_id
_entity_poly.type
_entity_poly.pdbx_seq_one_letter_code
_entity_poly.pdbx_strand_id
1 'polypeptide(L)'
;MGEHDQEHVAEPAQTPLTAEQAREMTAGLREAMGDIRRSVAVLAARVRDAHAARVWLPLGHSSWALYCEAEFGISRAQAYRLLDVARALAAIRGAVTAGTEVSRTRDTGPVDAAALDYGLSQRALIAVSARMDDAAALITRRLAALAHSGLTALDEPTVRAVARQAVRDIRTAPPPPLADPPTDPTVAALRRAVDDLAASTHAIGELMLEVAPAYLSDTAAADVLALLCEEIGEPLDHGLATRRYALFGDRRALHGTVL
;
A
#
# COMPACT_ATOMS: atom_id res chain seq x y z
N MET A 1 24.94 32.58 56.86
CA MET A 1 25.44 31.43 56.06
C MET A 1 24.24 30.53 55.81
N GLY A 2 23.57 30.52 54.67
CA GLY A 2 23.59 31.36 53.47
C GLY A 2 22.18 31.26 52.88
N GLU A 3 21.59 32.41 52.53
CA GLU A 3 20.35 32.48 51.76
C GLU A 3 20.70 32.09 50.33
N HIS A 4 20.19 30.94 49.87
CA HIS A 4 20.22 30.59 48.46
C HIS A 4 19.05 31.29 47.79
N ASP A 5 19.32 32.49 47.27
CA ASP A 5 18.55 33.12 46.22
C ASP A 5 18.46 32.15 45.03
N GLN A 6 17.31 31.51 44.88
CA GLN A 6 16.91 30.93 43.61
C GLN A 6 16.45 32.09 42.74
N GLU A 7 17.38 32.68 41.99
CA GLU A 7 17.05 33.46 40.81
C GLU A 7 16.30 32.53 39.85
N HIS A 8 14.98 32.57 39.96
CA HIS A 8 14.07 32.07 38.96
C HIS A 8 14.29 32.96 37.73
N VAL A 9 15.16 32.52 36.82
CA VAL A 9 15.35 33.12 35.51
C VAL A 9 14.01 33.01 34.79
N ALA A 10 13.17 34.03 34.95
CA ALA A 10 11.93 34.17 34.24
C ALA A 10 12.29 34.30 32.76
N GLU A 11 11.97 33.26 31.99
CA GLU A 11 12.02 33.31 30.53
C GLU A 11 11.31 34.59 30.08
N PRO A 12 11.98 35.49 29.33
CA PRO A 12 11.34 36.72 28.89
C PRO A 12 10.11 36.35 28.05
N ALA A 13 8.94 36.82 28.49
CA ALA A 13 7.68 36.60 27.81
C ALA A 13 7.80 37.06 26.34
N GLN A 14 7.92 36.09 25.43
CA GLN A 14 8.07 36.36 24.00
C GLN A 14 6.89 37.21 23.53
N THR A 15 7.20 38.33 22.88
CA THR A 15 6.17 39.22 22.34
C THR A 15 5.32 38.44 21.33
N PRO A 16 3.97 38.48 21.43
CA PRO A 16 3.10 37.76 20.51
C PRO A 16 3.38 38.18 19.07
N LEU A 17 3.51 37.20 18.18
CA LEU A 17 3.70 37.43 16.75
C LEU A 17 2.59 38.31 16.18
N THR A 18 2.95 39.20 15.26
CA THR A 18 1.95 39.90 14.45
C THR A 18 1.18 38.90 13.57
N ALA A 19 -0.02 39.28 13.13
CA ALA A 19 -0.86 38.40 12.30
C ALA A 19 -0.18 38.00 10.97
N GLU A 20 0.68 38.86 10.41
CA GLU A 20 1.44 38.58 9.20
C GLU A 20 2.54 37.53 9.46
N GLN A 21 3.35 37.72 10.50
CA GLN A 21 4.36 36.76 10.94
C GLN A 21 3.75 35.40 11.30
N ALA A 22 2.57 35.39 11.93
CA ALA A 22 1.85 34.15 12.24
C ALA A 22 1.39 33.43 10.95
N ARG A 23 0.93 34.15 9.92
CA ARG A 23 0.55 33.55 8.63
C ARG A 23 1.75 32.97 7.90
N GLU A 24 2.87 33.68 7.88
CA GLU A 24 4.13 33.23 7.28
C GLU A 24 4.66 31.99 7.98
N MET A 25 4.74 32.01 9.31
CA MET A 25 5.14 30.84 10.11
C MET A 25 4.22 29.64 9.85
N THR A 26 2.91 29.87 9.78
CA THR A 26 1.96 28.78 9.46
C THR A 26 2.15 28.26 8.03
N ALA A 27 2.52 29.11 7.07
CA ALA A 27 2.85 28.67 5.72
C ALA A 27 4.10 27.79 5.70
N GLY A 28 5.18 28.20 6.39
CA GLY A 28 6.39 27.38 6.55
C GLY A 28 6.11 26.03 7.22
N LEU A 29 5.27 26.00 8.26
CA LEU A 29 4.84 24.75 8.88
C LEU A 29 4.09 23.84 7.90
N ARG A 30 3.20 24.40 7.07
CA ARG A 30 2.47 23.62 6.04
C ARG A 30 3.40 23.02 4.99
N GLU A 31 4.42 23.77 4.59
CA GLU A 31 5.44 23.32 3.65
C GLU A 31 6.29 22.19 4.23
N ALA A 32 6.83 22.36 5.45
CA ALA A 32 7.61 21.34 6.13
C ALA A 32 6.81 20.04 6.36
N MET A 33 5.52 20.15 6.69
CA MET A 33 4.63 18.99 6.75
C MET A 33 4.48 18.30 5.38
N GLY A 34 4.54 19.05 4.27
CA GLY A 34 4.58 18.50 2.91
C GLY A 34 5.86 17.73 2.61
N ASP A 35 7.02 18.27 3.01
CA ASP A 35 8.30 17.58 2.86
C ASP A 35 8.36 16.26 3.63
N ILE A 36 7.82 16.25 4.85
CA ILE A 36 7.70 15.04 5.65
C ILE A 36 6.85 14.00 4.91
N ARG A 37 5.70 14.39 4.35
CA ARG A 37 4.82 13.45 3.62
C ARG A 37 5.49 12.89 2.37
N ARG A 38 6.19 13.73 1.59
CA ARG A 38 6.98 13.26 0.43
C ARG A 38 8.06 12.25 0.86
N SER A 39 8.78 12.56 1.93
CA SER A 39 9.82 11.67 2.48
C SER A 39 9.24 10.33 2.94
N VAL A 40 8.06 10.35 3.58
CA VAL A 40 7.35 9.13 3.97
C VAL A 40 6.93 8.30 2.75
N ALA A 41 6.46 8.93 1.67
CA ALA A 41 6.11 8.21 0.45
C ALA A 41 7.33 7.52 -0.20
N VAL A 42 8.48 8.20 -0.22
CA VAL A 42 9.75 7.63 -0.69
C VAL A 42 10.20 6.47 0.20
N LEU A 43 10.16 6.65 1.52
CA LEU A 43 10.50 5.58 2.47
C LEU A 43 9.58 4.37 2.29
N ALA A 44 8.28 4.59 2.14
CA ALA A 44 7.31 3.52 1.97
C ALA A 44 7.57 2.71 0.69
N ALA A 45 7.91 3.38 -0.43
CA ALA A 45 8.32 2.69 -1.66
C ALA A 45 9.58 1.83 -1.42
N ARG A 46 10.61 2.38 -0.79
CA ARG A 46 11.85 1.65 -0.46
C ARG A 46 11.61 0.46 0.48
N VAL A 47 10.75 0.62 1.48
CA VAL A 47 10.37 -0.46 2.41
C VAL A 47 9.68 -1.59 1.65
N ARG A 48 8.74 -1.26 0.75
CA ARG A 48 8.09 -2.27 -0.09
C ARG A 48 9.10 -3.00 -0.96
N ASP A 49 9.99 -2.27 -1.64
CA ASP A 49 10.94 -2.85 -2.59
C ASP A 49 11.97 -3.72 -1.85
N ALA A 50 12.47 -3.26 -0.70
CA ALA A 50 13.32 -4.04 0.19
C ALA A 50 12.61 -5.30 0.70
N HIS A 51 11.32 -5.20 1.02
CA HIS A 51 10.56 -6.34 1.50
C HIS A 51 10.25 -7.35 0.40
N ALA A 52 9.92 -6.89 -0.80
CA ALA A 52 9.74 -7.74 -1.98
C ALA A 52 11.03 -8.47 -2.34
N ALA A 53 12.17 -7.77 -2.27
CA ALA A 53 13.49 -8.35 -2.48
C ALA A 53 14.00 -9.23 -1.33
N ARG A 54 13.25 -9.34 -0.23
CA ARG A 54 13.61 -10.08 0.99
C ARG A 54 15.04 -9.78 1.46
N VAL A 55 15.43 -8.51 1.49
CA VAL A 55 16.83 -8.07 1.76
C VAL A 55 17.42 -8.61 3.08
N TRP A 56 16.57 -8.99 4.02
CA TRP A 56 16.99 -9.58 5.30
C TRP A 56 17.65 -10.96 5.15
N LEU A 57 17.29 -11.74 4.13
CA LEU A 57 17.85 -13.09 3.91
C LEU A 57 19.33 -13.07 3.52
N PRO A 58 19.77 -12.33 2.47
CA PRO A 58 21.20 -12.26 2.13
C PRO A 58 22.03 -11.55 3.21
N LEU A 59 21.39 -10.74 4.05
CA LEU A 59 22.03 -10.09 5.20
C LEU A 59 22.07 -10.98 6.45
N GLY A 60 21.57 -12.22 6.38
CA GLY A 60 21.68 -13.21 7.45
C GLY A 60 20.62 -13.11 8.56
N HIS A 61 19.58 -12.32 8.37
CA HIS A 61 18.45 -12.26 9.31
C HIS A 61 17.35 -13.24 8.89
N SER A 62 16.77 -13.95 9.85
CA SER A 62 15.71 -14.93 9.58
C SER A 62 14.34 -14.32 9.32
N SER A 63 14.15 -13.02 9.58
CA SER A 63 12.89 -12.34 9.31
C SER A 63 13.04 -10.84 9.11
N TRP A 64 12.06 -10.22 8.43
CA TRP A 64 11.93 -8.77 8.30
C TRP A 64 12.00 -8.04 9.64
N ALA A 65 11.31 -8.56 10.66
CA ALA A 65 11.26 -7.93 11.98
C ALA A 65 12.64 -7.87 12.65
N LEU A 66 13.41 -8.97 12.59
CA LEU A 66 14.75 -9.03 13.16
C LEU A 66 15.74 -8.16 12.39
N TYR A 67 15.60 -8.09 11.07
CA TYR A 67 16.35 -7.15 10.24
C TYR A 67 16.06 -5.70 10.63
N CYS A 68 14.78 -5.32 10.74
CA CYS A 68 14.42 -3.95 11.12
C CYS A 68 14.84 -3.57 12.54
N GLU A 69 14.79 -4.52 13.47
CA GLU A 69 15.29 -4.32 14.83
C GLU A 69 16.81 -4.11 14.84
N ALA A 70 17.56 -4.96 14.13
CA ALA A 70 19.02 -4.90 14.07
C ALA A 70 19.54 -3.66 13.31
N GLU A 71 18.98 -3.34 12.15
CA GLU A 71 19.51 -2.29 11.26
C GLU A 71 18.95 -0.90 11.58
N PHE A 72 17.70 -0.82 12.06
CA PHE A 72 17.01 0.46 12.24
C PHE A 72 16.57 0.72 13.68
N GLY A 73 16.76 -0.24 14.60
CA GLY A 73 16.35 -0.10 15.99
C GLY A 73 14.83 0.05 16.18
N ILE A 74 14.04 -0.44 15.22
CA ILE A 74 12.57 -0.32 15.29
C ILE A 74 11.91 -1.62 15.71
N SER A 75 10.84 -1.50 16.49
CA SER A 75 10.08 -2.66 16.95
C SER A 75 9.40 -3.40 15.79
N ARG A 76 9.12 -4.70 16.01
CA ARG A 76 8.31 -5.52 15.09
C ARG A 76 7.01 -4.81 14.67
N ALA A 77 6.29 -4.23 15.61
CA ALA A 77 5.03 -3.53 15.33
C ALA A 77 5.23 -2.32 14.40
N GLN A 78 6.32 -1.55 14.60
CA GLN A 78 6.68 -0.44 13.73
C GLN A 78 7.07 -0.94 12.33
N ALA A 79 7.85 -2.02 12.25
CA ALA A 79 8.31 -2.61 10.99
C ALA A 79 7.14 -3.06 10.09
N TYR A 80 6.13 -3.73 10.65
CA TYR A 80 4.93 -4.13 9.89
C TYR A 80 4.00 -2.95 9.61
N ARG A 81 3.93 -1.95 10.49
CA ARG A 81 3.19 -0.69 10.22
C ARG A 81 3.74 0.04 8.99
N LEU A 82 5.06 0.03 8.78
CA LEU A 82 5.65 0.62 7.56
C LEU A 82 5.22 -0.13 6.30
N LEU A 83 5.09 -1.45 6.35
CA LEU A 83 4.58 -2.26 5.25
C LEU A 83 3.11 -1.96 4.95
N ASP A 84 2.28 -1.78 5.98
CA ASP A 84 0.87 -1.41 5.78
C ASP A 84 0.72 -0.04 5.10
N VAL A 85 1.54 0.93 5.51
CA VAL A 85 1.60 2.26 4.88
C VAL A 85 2.06 2.14 3.42
N ALA A 86 3.08 1.32 3.16
CA ALA A 86 3.60 1.10 1.81
C ALA A 86 2.58 0.42 0.89
N ARG A 87 1.87 -0.60 1.39
CA ARG A 87 0.79 -1.28 0.67
C ARG A 87 -0.35 -0.30 0.35
N ALA A 88 -0.76 0.52 1.31
CA ALA A 88 -1.81 1.52 1.11
C ALA A 88 -1.43 2.55 0.03
N LEU A 89 -0.21 3.09 0.08
CA LEU A 89 0.26 4.05 -0.93
C LEU A 89 0.39 3.43 -2.32
N ALA A 90 0.88 2.19 -2.41
CA ALA A 90 0.98 1.48 -3.68
C ALA A 90 -0.40 1.24 -4.30
N ALA A 91 -1.39 0.81 -3.52
CA ALA A 91 -2.75 0.59 -3.98
C ALA A 91 -3.42 1.89 -4.47
N ILE A 92 -3.25 3.00 -3.75
CA ILE A 92 -3.77 4.32 -4.17
C ILE A 92 -3.11 4.75 -5.48
N ARG A 93 -1.80 4.58 -5.61
CA ARG A 93 -1.06 4.92 -6.84
C ARG A 93 -1.54 4.09 -8.04
N GLY A 94 -1.74 2.78 -7.84
CA GLY A 94 -2.28 1.90 -8.86
C GLY A 94 -3.69 2.31 -9.30
N ALA A 95 -4.57 2.61 -8.34
CA ALA A 95 -5.92 3.08 -8.61
C ALA A 95 -5.96 4.41 -9.38
N VAL A 96 -5.09 5.36 -9.01
CA VAL A 96 -4.96 6.63 -9.72
C VAL A 96 -4.51 6.39 -11.17
N THR A 97 -3.46 5.59 -11.35
CA THR A 97 -2.92 5.28 -12.68
C THR A 97 -3.99 4.65 -13.56
N ALA A 98 -4.66 3.59 -13.08
CA ALA A 98 -5.75 2.91 -13.77
C ALA A 98 -6.93 3.86 -14.10
N GLY A 99 -7.32 4.73 -13.17
CA GLY A 99 -8.38 5.71 -13.39
C GLY A 99 -8.02 6.78 -14.43
N THR A 100 -6.75 7.18 -14.50
CA THR A 100 -6.28 8.18 -15.47
C THR A 100 -6.02 7.59 -16.86
N GLU A 101 -5.59 6.33 -16.96
CA GLU A 101 -5.36 5.64 -18.25
C GLU A 101 -6.62 5.50 -19.10
N VAL A 102 -7.81 5.49 -18.48
CA VAL A 102 -9.10 5.47 -19.18
C VAL A 102 -9.39 6.80 -19.91
N SER A 103 -8.67 7.89 -19.58
CA SER A 103 -8.93 9.26 -20.06
C SER A 103 -8.16 9.65 -21.33
N ARG A 104 -7.75 8.72 -22.21
CA ARG A 104 -6.75 9.01 -23.28
C ARG A 104 -7.13 10.13 -24.26
N THR A 105 -6.77 11.36 -23.88
CA THR A 105 -6.13 12.40 -24.70
C THR A 105 -5.14 13.13 -23.78
N ARG A 106 -3.98 12.53 -23.47
CA ARG A 106 -2.92 13.28 -22.81
C ARG A 106 -1.53 12.92 -23.31
N ASP A 107 -0.89 13.97 -23.82
CA ASP A 107 0.52 14.09 -24.17
C ASP A 107 1.24 14.82 -23.02
N THR A 108 1.29 14.17 -21.85
CA THR A 108 2.19 14.60 -20.77
C THR A 108 2.88 13.34 -20.29
N GLY A 109 4.22 13.33 -20.37
CA GLY A 109 5.06 12.22 -19.96
C GLY A 109 4.79 11.75 -18.53
N PRO A 110 5.29 10.57 -18.15
CA PRO A 110 4.97 9.92 -16.89
C PRO A 110 5.26 10.87 -15.73
N VAL A 111 4.21 11.31 -15.05
CA VAL A 111 4.35 11.98 -13.75
C VAL A 111 5.12 11.01 -12.87
N ASP A 112 6.28 11.46 -12.39
CA ASP A 112 7.17 10.64 -11.58
C ASP A 112 6.39 10.14 -10.37
N ALA A 113 5.89 8.90 -10.45
CA ALA A 113 4.77 8.48 -9.62
C ALA A 113 5.20 8.52 -8.14
N ALA A 114 6.48 8.28 -7.85
CA ALA A 114 7.07 8.42 -6.52
C ALA A 114 6.78 9.79 -5.84
N ALA A 115 6.51 10.86 -6.58
CA ALA A 115 6.35 12.23 -6.08
C ALA A 115 4.92 12.63 -5.67
N LEU A 116 3.88 11.82 -5.96
CA LEU A 116 2.50 12.20 -5.63
C LEU A 116 2.25 12.12 -4.11
N ASP A 117 2.46 13.25 -3.41
CA ASP A 117 1.89 13.52 -2.10
C ASP A 117 0.37 13.66 -2.26
N TYR A 118 -0.35 12.57 -2.02
CA TYR A 118 -1.82 12.62 -1.95
C TYR A 118 -2.32 13.45 -0.75
N GLY A 119 -1.44 13.98 0.10
CA GLY A 119 -1.74 14.72 1.33
C GLY A 119 -2.41 13.88 2.39
N LEU A 120 -2.16 12.57 2.36
CA LEU A 120 -2.72 11.63 3.31
C LEU A 120 -1.79 11.51 4.51
N SER A 121 -2.33 11.63 5.71
CA SER A 121 -1.58 11.35 6.93
C SER A 121 -1.31 9.85 7.07
N GLN A 122 -0.21 9.47 7.72
CA GLN A 122 0.07 8.07 8.05
C GLN A 122 -1.09 7.41 8.80
N ARG A 123 -1.72 8.14 9.73
CA ARG A 123 -2.90 7.66 10.47
C ARG A 123 -4.08 7.37 9.53
N ALA A 124 -4.29 8.20 8.50
CA ALA A 124 -5.33 7.94 7.51
C ALA A 124 -5.03 6.67 6.71
N LEU A 125 -3.78 6.48 6.27
CA LEU A 125 -3.34 5.29 5.54
C LEU A 125 -3.50 4.01 6.38
N ILE A 126 -3.11 4.05 7.66
CA ILE A 126 -3.29 2.92 8.58
C ILE A 126 -4.78 2.63 8.80
N ALA A 127 -5.62 3.67 8.95
CA ALA A 127 -7.04 3.48 9.19
C ALA A 127 -7.78 2.81 8.01
N VAL A 128 -7.27 2.94 6.79
CA VAL A 128 -7.85 2.30 5.60
C VAL A 128 -7.10 1.04 5.15
N SER A 129 -6.03 0.63 5.84
CA SER A 129 -5.15 -0.46 5.39
C SER A 129 -5.88 -1.80 5.21
N ALA A 130 -6.89 -2.08 6.04
CA ALA A 130 -7.72 -3.28 5.95
C ALA A 130 -8.81 -3.22 4.88
N ARG A 131 -9.05 -2.04 4.27
CA ARG A 131 -10.09 -1.78 3.27
C ARG A 131 -9.51 -1.10 2.03
N MET A 132 -8.27 -1.44 1.70
CA MET A 132 -7.56 -0.76 0.60
C MET A 132 -8.17 -1.06 -0.77
N ASP A 133 -8.75 -2.24 -0.96
CA ASP A 133 -9.42 -2.59 -2.21
C ASP A 133 -10.67 -1.73 -2.43
N ASP A 134 -11.46 -1.49 -1.36
CA ASP A 134 -12.60 -0.58 -1.40
C ASP A 134 -12.16 0.84 -1.76
N ALA A 135 -11.08 1.33 -1.14
CA ALA A 135 -10.54 2.65 -1.38
C ALA A 135 -10.01 2.78 -2.82
N ALA A 136 -9.26 1.80 -3.31
CA ALA A 136 -8.76 1.75 -4.67
C ALA A 136 -9.90 1.74 -5.69
N ALA A 137 -10.90 0.86 -5.50
CA ALA A 137 -12.07 0.80 -6.37
C ALA A 137 -12.85 2.12 -6.40
N LEU A 138 -13.02 2.78 -5.26
CA LEU A 138 -13.70 4.07 -5.17
C LEU A 138 -12.92 5.19 -5.89
N ILE A 139 -11.59 5.21 -5.76
CA ILE A 139 -10.71 6.16 -6.45
C ILE A 139 -10.82 5.96 -7.96
N THR A 140 -10.61 4.73 -8.44
CA THR A 140 -10.69 4.41 -9.88
C THR A 140 -12.04 4.80 -10.46
N ARG A 141 -13.14 4.44 -9.78
CA ARG A 141 -14.50 4.78 -10.21
C ARG A 141 -14.72 6.28 -10.33
N ARG A 142 -14.26 7.07 -9.36
CA ARG A 142 -14.43 8.53 -9.34
C ARG A 142 -13.61 9.21 -10.42
N LEU A 143 -12.35 8.80 -10.61
CA LEU A 143 -11.50 9.34 -11.68
C LEU A 143 -12.08 9.01 -13.06
N ALA A 144 -12.55 7.76 -13.25
CA ALA A 144 -13.23 7.38 -14.47
C ALA A 144 -14.48 8.23 -14.69
N ALA A 145 -15.33 8.43 -13.68
CA ALA A 145 -16.54 9.27 -13.82
C ALA A 145 -16.20 10.73 -14.22
N LEU A 146 -15.15 11.32 -13.64
CA LEU A 146 -14.70 12.67 -13.99
C LEU A 146 -14.19 12.74 -15.44
N ALA A 147 -13.46 11.73 -15.88
CA ALA A 147 -13.01 11.62 -17.27
C ALA A 147 -14.20 11.58 -18.25
N HIS A 148 -15.24 10.81 -17.92
CA HIS A 148 -16.45 10.70 -18.74
C HIS A 148 -17.30 11.98 -18.74
N SER A 149 -17.16 12.85 -17.72
CA SER A 149 -17.88 14.14 -17.67
C SER A 149 -17.27 15.26 -18.54
N GLY A 150 -16.22 14.97 -19.32
CA GLY A 150 -15.65 15.91 -20.28
C GLY A 150 -14.56 16.84 -19.72
N LEU A 151 -14.02 16.55 -18.52
CA LEU A 151 -12.79 17.19 -18.05
C LEU A 151 -11.61 16.62 -18.85
N THR A 152 -11.18 17.36 -19.87
CA THR A 152 -10.14 16.94 -20.83
C THR A 152 -8.78 16.70 -20.18
N ALA A 153 -8.56 17.16 -18.95
CA ALA A 153 -7.35 16.89 -18.18
C ALA A 153 -7.65 16.87 -16.68
N LEU A 154 -7.47 15.71 -16.03
CA LEU A 154 -7.40 15.61 -14.58
C LEU A 154 -6.08 16.20 -14.12
N ASP A 155 -6.08 17.42 -13.58
CA ASP A 155 -4.89 18.01 -13.00
C ASP A 155 -4.50 17.33 -11.67
N GLU A 156 -3.23 17.49 -11.27
CA GLU A 156 -2.72 16.93 -10.02
C GLU A 156 -3.57 17.31 -8.78
N PRO A 157 -4.01 18.57 -8.58
CA PRO A 157 -4.83 18.91 -7.42
C PRO A 157 -6.21 18.20 -7.43
N THR A 158 -6.81 17.98 -8.60
CA THR A 158 -8.06 17.21 -8.71
C THR A 158 -7.86 15.75 -8.32
N VAL A 159 -6.82 15.09 -8.88
CA VAL A 159 -6.50 13.70 -8.52
C VAL A 159 -6.24 13.56 -7.02
N ARG A 160 -5.49 14.51 -6.45
CA ARG A 160 -5.20 14.58 -5.02
C ARG A 160 -6.48 14.74 -4.20
N ALA A 161 -7.39 15.61 -4.61
CA ALA A 161 -8.67 15.82 -3.93
C ALA A 161 -9.54 14.56 -3.96
N VAL A 162 -9.61 13.86 -5.10
CA VAL A 162 -10.35 12.60 -5.25
C VAL A 162 -9.79 11.52 -4.33
N ALA A 163 -8.47 11.33 -4.31
CA ALA A 163 -7.81 10.36 -3.43
C ALA A 163 -8.08 10.66 -1.94
N ARG A 164 -7.93 11.93 -1.52
CA ARG A 164 -8.24 12.36 -0.14
C ARG A 164 -9.68 12.11 0.23
N GLN A 165 -10.61 12.47 -0.66
CA GLN A 165 -12.03 12.32 -0.38
C GLN A 165 -12.42 10.84 -0.30
N ALA A 166 -11.92 10.00 -1.21
CA ALA A 166 -12.17 8.56 -1.16
C ALA A 166 -11.66 7.92 0.13
N VAL A 167 -10.42 8.21 0.53
CA VAL A 167 -9.86 7.71 1.80
C VAL A 167 -10.64 8.22 3.00
N ARG A 168 -11.07 9.50 2.99
CA ARG A 168 -11.92 10.05 4.05
C ARG A 168 -13.24 9.30 4.13
N ASP A 169 -13.89 9.05 3.00
CA ASP A 169 -15.18 8.39 2.92
C ASP A 169 -15.09 6.94 3.43
N ILE A 170 -14.05 6.18 3.04
CA ILE A 170 -13.84 4.82 3.55
C ILE A 170 -13.59 4.82 5.06
N ARG A 171 -12.84 5.79 5.57
CA ARG A 171 -12.54 5.90 7.00
C ARG A 171 -13.78 6.26 7.84
N THR A 172 -14.67 7.09 7.30
CA THR A 172 -15.90 7.51 8.00
C THR A 172 -17.09 6.60 7.73
N ALA A 173 -17.06 5.84 6.63
CA ALA A 173 -18.05 4.82 6.37
C ALA A 173 -17.98 3.80 7.51
N PRO A 174 -19.14 3.39 8.07
CA PRO A 174 -19.19 2.20 8.91
C PRO A 174 -18.41 1.09 8.18
N PRO A 175 -17.63 0.26 8.89
CA PRO A 175 -17.16 -0.98 8.28
C PRO A 175 -18.39 -1.61 7.64
N PRO A 176 -18.28 -2.13 6.40
CA PRO A 176 -19.40 -2.85 5.81
C PRO A 176 -19.89 -3.81 6.89
N PRO A 177 -21.20 -3.82 7.20
CA PRO A 177 -21.71 -4.76 8.19
C PRO A 177 -21.06 -6.08 7.87
N LEU A 178 -20.37 -6.69 8.87
CA LEU A 178 -19.89 -8.06 8.75
C LEU A 178 -21.06 -8.76 8.10
N ALA A 179 -20.91 -9.16 6.83
CA ALA A 179 -22.05 -9.65 6.08
C ALA A 179 -22.67 -10.69 6.99
N ASP A 180 -23.93 -10.48 7.40
CA ASP A 180 -24.56 -11.36 8.37
C ASP A 180 -24.21 -12.77 7.91
N PRO A 181 -23.63 -13.61 8.79
CA PRO A 181 -23.22 -14.94 8.39
C PRO A 181 -24.43 -15.51 7.66
N PRO A 182 -24.26 -15.90 6.38
CA PRO A 182 -25.41 -16.13 5.52
C PRO A 182 -26.34 -17.05 6.28
N THR A 183 -27.56 -16.59 6.53
CA THR A 183 -28.55 -17.33 7.34
C THR A 183 -28.84 -18.70 6.71
N ASP A 184 -28.50 -18.84 5.44
CA ASP A 184 -28.37 -20.12 4.75
C ASP A 184 -27.04 -20.83 5.11
N PRO A 185 -27.09 -21.91 5.91
CA PRO A 185 -25.92 -22.70 6.28
C PRO A 185 -25.20 -23.29 5.06
N THR A 186 -25.90 -23.47 3.93
CA THR A 186 -25.34 -23.96 2.66
C THR A 186 -24.40 -22.93 2.06
N VAL A 187 -24.80 -21.65 2.04
CA VAL A 187 -23.95 -20.55 1.55
C VAL A 187 -22.76 -20.33 2.48
N ALA A 188 -22.93 -20.50 3.79
CA ALA A 188 -21.84 -20.43 4.76
C ALA A 188 -20.82 -21.57 4.56
N ALA A 189 -21.29 -22.79 4.27
CA ALA A 189 -20.44 -23.93 3.97
C ALA A 189 -19.69 -23.76 2.64
N LEU A 190 -20.38 -23.25 1.61
CA LEU A 190 -19.78 -22.95 0.31
C LEU A 190 -18.67 -21.89 0.42
N ARG A 191 -18.90 -20.81 1.17
CA ARG A 191 -17.86 -19.77 1.38
C ARG A 191 -16.63 -20.33 2.09
N ARG A 192 -16.82 -21.13 3.15
CA ARG A 192 -15.72 -21.81 3.82
C ARG A 192 -14.96 -22.74 2.87
N ALA A 193 -15.66 -23.54 2.07
CA ALA A 193 -15.02 -24.39 1.07
C ALA A 193 -14.21 -23.58 0.04
N VAL A 194 -14.70 -22.40 -0.38
CA VAL A 194 -13.97 -21.49 -1.27
C VAL A 194 -12.73 -20.90 -0.60
N ASP A 195 -12.81 -20.51 0.66
CA ASP A 195 -11.67 -19.97 1.40
C ASP A 195 -10.63 -21.06 1.71
N ASP A 196 -11.07 -22.27 2.05
CA ASP A 196 -10.20 -23.44 2.23
C ASP A 196 -9.50 -23.81 0.91
N LEU A 197 -10.21 -23.74 -0.21
CA LEU A 197 -9.65 -23.95 -1.54
C LEU A 197 -8.62 -22.84 -1.88
N ALA A 198 -8.94 -21.59 -1.57
CA ALA A 198 -8.01 -20.47 -1.82
C ALA A 198 -6.75 -20.57 -0.94
N ALA A 199 -6.87 -21.01 0.30
CA ALA A 199 -5.75 -21.27 1.20
C ALA A 199 -4.88 -22.44 0.69
N SER A 200 -5.52 -23.53 0.24
CA SER A 200 -4.84 -24.68 -0.35
C SER A 200 -4.09 -24.29 -1.63
N THR A 201 -4.72 -23.48 -2.49
CA THR A 201 -4.13 -22.96 -3.73
C THR A 201 -2.92 -22.05 -3.44
N HIS A 202 -3.01 -21.25 -2.38
CA HIS A 202 -1.88 -20.42 -1.95
C HIS A 202 -0.70 -21.28 -1.44
N ALA A 203 -0.98 -22.33 -0.68
CA ALA A 203 0.05 -23.27 -0.22
C ALA A 203 0.74 -24.00 -1.39
N ILE A 204 -0.01 -24.40 -2.42
CA ILE A 204 0.57 -24.95 -3.65
C ILE A 204 1.47 -23.90 -4.33
N GLY A 205 1.01 -22.65 -4.43
CA GLY A 205 1.82 -21.57 -4.99
C GLY A 205 3.11 -21.28 -4.22
N GLU A 206 3.12 -21.44 -2.89
CA GLU A 206 4.34 -21.36 -2.07
C GLU A 206 5.32 -22.50 -2.43
N LEU A 207 4.84 -23.73 -2.64
CA LEU A 207 5.68 -24.83 -3.12
C LEU A 207 6.25 -24.55 -4.52
N MET A 208 5.44 -23.97 -5.41
CA MET A 208 5.92 -23.52 -6.72
C MET A 208 7.02 -22.45 -6.59
N LEU A 209 6.97 -21.59 -5.56
CA LEU A 209 7.98 -20.58 -5.30
C LEU A 209 9.27 -21.13 -4.68
N GLU A 210 9.19 -22.25 -3.95
CA GLU A 210 10.38 -22.96 -3.47
C GLU A 210 11.19 -23.53 -4.64
N VAL A 211 10.50 -24.04 -5.68
CA VAL A 211 11.14 -24.65 -6.85
C VAL A 211 11.48 -23.62 -7.94
N ALA A 212 10.61 -22.65 -8.20
CA ALA A 212 10.83 -21.54 -9.12
C ALA A 212 10.71 -20.19 -8.40
N PRO A 213 11.81 -19.66 -7.84
CA PRO A 213 11.79 -18.46 -7.03
C PRO A 213 11.25 -17.22 -7.73
N ALA A 214 10.79 -16.25 -6.95
CA ALA A 214 10.19 -14.99 -7.41
C ALA A 214 11.03 -14.17 -8.40
N TYR A 215 12.37 -14.29 -8.36
CA TYR A 215 13.26 -13.57 -9.26
C TYR A 215 13.30 -14.16 -10.68
N LEU A 216 12.78 -15.37 -10.88
CA LEU A 216 12.64 -15.96 -12.20
C LEU A 216 11.45 -15.35 -12.92
N SER A 217 11.67 -14.96 -14.18
CA SER A 217 10.57 -14.65 -15.10
C SER A 217 9.67 -15.87 -15.29
N ASP A 218 8.42 -15.68 -15.71
CA ASP A 218 7.51 -16.81 -15.96
C ASP A 218 8.04 -17.78 -17.01
N THR A 219 8.75 -17.29 -18.04
CA THR A 219 9.41 -18.15 -19.04
C THR A 219 10.50 -19.02 -18.40
N ALA A 220 11.37 -18.42 -17.57
CA ALA A 220 12.41 -19.17 -16.87
C ALA A 220 11.85 -20.10 -15.78
N ALA A 221 10.75 -19.70 -15.14
CA ALA A 221 10.04 -20.53 -14.17
C ALA A 221 9.33 -21.71 -14.85
N ALA A 222 8.83 -21.54 -16.07
CA ALA A 222 8.16 -22.59 -16.82
C ALA A 222 9.08 -23.80 -17.04
N ASP A 223 10.34 -23.55 -17.42
CA ASP A 223 11.34 -24.62 -17.64
C ASP A 223 11.63 -25.40 -16.36
N VAL A 224 11.67 -24.71 -15.21
CA VAL A 224 11.97 -25.31 -13.90
C VAL A 224 10.75 -26.04 -13.31
N LEU A 225 9.54 -25.49 -13.52
CA LEU A 225 8.29 -26.03 -12.99
C LEU A 225 7.73 -27.17 -13.82
N ALA A 226 8.08 -27.29 -15.10
CA ALA A 226 7.54 -28.33 -15.99
C ALA A 226 7.64 -29.74 -15.40
N LEU A 227 8.80 -30.09 -14.82
CA LEU A 227 9.02 -31.41 -14.22
C LEU A 227 8.18 -31.61 -12.94
N LEU A 228 8.16 -30.61 -12.06
CA LEU A 228 7.37 -30.68 -10.82
C LEU A 228 5.87 -30.82 -11.12
N CYS A 229 5.37 -30.01 -12.07
CA CYS A 229 3.98 -30.03 -12.50
C CYS A 229 3.59 -31.40 -13.09
N GLU A 230 4.47 -32.01 -13.89
CA GLU A 230 4.27 -33.37 -14.40
C GLU A 230 4.19 -34.41 -13.27
N GLU A 231 5.09 -34.34 -12.28
CA GLU A 231 5.12 -35.27 -11.15
C GLU A 231 3.88 -35.20 -10.26
N ILE A 232 3.33 -34.01 -10.05
CA ILE A 232 2.12 -33.80 -9.23
C ILE A 232 0.82 -33.88 -10.03
N GLY A 233 0.91 -34.09 -11.35
CA GLY A 233 -0.26 -34.18 -12.25
C GLY A 233 -0.99 -32.84 -12.45
N GLU A 234 -0.32 -31.71 -12.25
CA GLU A 234 -0.88 -30.37 -12.45
C GLU A 234 -0.45 -29.81 -13.82
N PRO A 235 -1.33 -29.13 -14.57
CA PRO A 235 -0.93 -28.48 -15.80
C PRO A 235 0.02 -27.30 -15.52
N LEU A 236 1.04 -27.12 -16.37
CA LEU A 236 2.07 -26.09 -16.18
C LEU A 236 1.47 -24.67 -16.06
N ASP A 237 0.43 -24.36 -16.84
CA ASP A 237 -0.27 -23.08 -16.75
C ASP A 237 -0.88 -22.85 -15.35
N HIS A 238 -1.38 -23.92 -14.72
CA HIS A 238 -1.88 -23.86 -13.34
C HIS A 238 -0.75 -23.67 -12.34
N GLY A 239 0.39 -24.36 -12.51
CA GLY A 239 1.60 -24.13 -11.70
C GLY A 239 2.08 -22.67 -11.75
N LEU A 240 2.15 -22.08 -12.95
CA LEU A 240 2.51 -20.67 -13.13
C LEU A 240 1.47 -19.71 -12.54
N ALA A 241 0.17 -20.04 -12.67
CA ALA A 241 -0.91 -19.23 -12.12
C ALA A 241 -0.92 -19.23 -10.58
N THR A 242 -0.74 -20.39 -9.95
CA THR A 242 -0.64 -20.53 -8.48
C THR A 242 0.62 -19.86 -7.94
N ARG A 243 1.75 -19.97 -8.65
CA ARG A 243 2.97 -19.21 -8.34
C ARG A 243 2.73 -17.70 -8.33
N ARG A 244 2.10 -17.15 -9.37
CA ARG A 244 1.73 -15.71 -9.42
C ARG A 244 0.75 -15.33 -8.30
N TYR A 245 -0.22 -16.18 -8.01
CA TYR A 245 -1.14 -15.96 -6.91
C TYR A 245 -0.42 -15.90 -5.56
N ALA A 246 0.56 -16.77 -5.30
CA ALA A 246 1.37 -16.70 -4.08
C ALA A 246 2.24 -15.44 -4.01
N LEU A 247 2.78 -14.97 -5.14
CA LEU A 247 3.58 -13.75 -5.22
C LEU A 247 2.80 -12.49 -4.88
N PHE A 248 1.59 -12.36 -5.43
CA PHE A 248 0.85 -11.09 -5.40
C PHE A 248 -0.38 -11.11 -4.49
N GLY A 249 -0.86 -12.29 -4.09
CA GLY A 249 -2.11 -12.47 -3.36
C GLY A 249 -3.36 -12.13 -4.18
N ASP A 250 -3.21 -11.78 -5.47
CA ASP A 250 -4.33 -11.45 -6.34
C ASP A 250 -4.94 -12.71 -6.96
N ARG A 251 -6.17 -13.04 -6.54
CA ARG A 251 -6.93 -14.21 -7.04
C ARG A 251 -7.12 -14.20 -8.56
N ARG A 252 -7.02 -13.04 -9.23
CA ARG A 252 -7.09 -12.95 -10.71
C ARG A 252 -5.94 -13.65 -11.41
N ALA A 253 -4.79 -13.81 -10.74
CA ALA A 253 -3.65 -14.56 -11.26
C ALA A 253 -3.99 -16.03 -11.57
N LEU A 254 -4.96 -16.61 -10.87
CA LEU A 254 -5.44 -17.99 -11.08
C LEU A 254 -6.20 -18.18 -12.39
N HIS A 255 -6.67 -17.10 -13.02
CA HIS A 255 -7.49 -17.13 -14.23
C HIS A 255 -6.72 -16.71 -15.49
N GLY A 256 -5.38 -16.67 -15.44
CA GLY A 256 -4.54 -16.31 -16.59
C GLY A 256 -4.67 -14.85 -17.05
N THR A 257 -5.50 -14.05 -16.37
CA THR A 257 -5.73 -12.63 -16.68
C THR A 257 -4.84 -11.77 -15.79
N VAL A 258 -3.56 -11.73 -16.12
CA VAL A 258 -2.65 -10.69 -15.63
C VAL A 258 -2.05 -10.02 -16.85
N LEU A 259 -2.45 -8.78 -17.09
CA LEU A 259 -1.70 -7.80 -17.89
C LEU A 259 -0.74 -7.07 -16.96
#